data_AF-A0A6V7TSR3-F1
#
_entry.id   AF-A0A6V7TSR3-F1
#
_cell.length_a   1.000
_cell.length_b   1.000
_cell.length_c   1.000
_cell.angle_alpha   90.00
_cell.angle_beta   90.00
_cell.angle_gamma   90.00
#
_symmetry.space_group_name_H-M   'P 1'
#
loop_
_entity.id
_entity.type
_entity.pdbx_description
1 polymer ?
#
loop_
_entity_poly.entity_id
_entity_poly.type
_entity_poly.pdbx_seq_one_letter_code
_entity_poly.pdbx_strand_id
1 'polypeptide(L)'
;MLTKINILYPNVSLIELIERFFLTYLTWNNSTPVRIKENKKEKINENEGPSIIVLSPTNPEQNLTKQINKSTTKIIEKAMLEGF
;
A
#
# COMPACT_ATOMS: atom_id res chain seq x y z
N MET A 1 2.31 3.79 4.08
CA MET A 1 1.49 2.57 4.29
C MET A 1 0.85 2.55 5.68
N LEU A 2 1.59 2.53 6.79
CA LEU A 2 1.00 2.52 8.14
C LEU A 2 -0.01 3.65 8.40
N THR A 3 0.30 4.88 8.00
CA THR A 3 -0.61 6.03 8.13
C THR A 3 -1.98 5.78 7.48
N LYS A 4 -2.04 5.08 6.34
CA LYS A 4 -3.31 4.74 5.69
C LYS A 4 -4.14 3.78 6.54
N ILE A 5 -3.50 2.81 7.20
CA ILE A 5 -4.16 1.88 8.11
C ILE A 5 -4.68 2.60 9.34
N ASN A 6 -3.89 3.51 9.92
CA ASN A 6 -4.33 4.34 11.03
C ASN A 6 -5.54 5.22 10.65
N ILE A 7 -5.59 5.75 9.42
CA ILE A 7 -6.76 6.49 8.93
C ILE A 7 -7.98 5.58 8.77
N LEU A 8 -7.80 4.34 8.30
CA LEU A 8 -8.90 3.38 8.12
C LEU A 8 -9.43 2.83 9.47
N TYR A 9 -8.56 2.71 10.46
CA TYR A 9 -8.85 2.14 11.77
C TYR A 9 -8.37 3.08 12.90
N PRO A 10 -9.02 4.25 13.11
CA PRO A 10 -8.50 5.29 14.01
C PRO A 10 -8.56 4.95 15.50
N ASN A 11 -9.39 3.97 15.90
CA ASN A 11 -9.70 3.67 17.30
C ASN A 11 -9.26 2.27 17.74
N VAL A 12 -8.29 1.65 17.05
CA VAL A 12 -7.80 0.31 17.39
C VAL A 12 -6.53 0.40 18.22
N SER A 13 -6.29 -0.62 19.04
CA SER A 13 -5.03 -0.77 19.78
C SER A 13 -3.85 -0.97 18.83
N LEU A 14 -2.61 -0.79 19.33
CA LEU A 14 -1.41 -1.00 18.52
C LEU A 14 -1.32 -2.44 17.95
N ILE A 15 -1.68 -3.44 18.76
CA ILE A 15 -1.64 -4.85 18.35
C ILE A 15 -2.62 -5.09 17.20
N GLU A 16 -3.86 -4.62 17.36
CA GLU A 16 -4.86 -4.69 16.29
C GLU A 16 -4.42 -3.90 15.06
N LEU A 17 -3.75 -2.75 15.21
CA LEU A 17 -3.25 -1.97 14.08
C LEU A 17 -2.21 -2.75 13.26
N ILE A 18 -1.35 -3.54 13.92
CA ILE A 18 -0.37 -4.42 13.27
C ILE A 18 -1.11 -5.52 12.49
N GLU A 19 -2.09 -6.18 13.10
CA GLU A 19 -2.91 -7.20 12.42
C GLU A 19 -3.63 -6.62 11.18
N ARG A 20 -4.25 -5.44 11.34
CA ARG A 20 -4.92 -4.73 10.25
C ARG A 20 -3.94 -4.32 9.15
N PHE A 21 -2.70 -3.99 9.49
CA PHE A 21 -1.68 -3.66 8.51
C PHE A 21 -1.38 -4.83 7.58
N PHE A 22 -1.06 -6.00 8.13
CA PHE A 22 -0.76 -7.20 7.33
C PHE A 22 -1.99 -7.63 6.54
N LEU A 23 -3.15 -7.75 7.19
CA LEU A 23 -4.39 -8.20 6.53
C LEU A 23 -4.78 -7.28 5.36
N THR A 24 -4.70 -5.97 5.57
CA THR A 24 -5.07 -5.00 4.53
C THR A 24 -4.15 -5.10 3.34
N TYR A 25 -2.82 -5.15 3.54
CA TYR A 25 -1.87 -5.15 2.43
C TYR A 25 -1.70 -6.51 1.75
N LEU A 26 -2.00 -7.62 2.43
CA LEU A 26 -2.09 -8.95 1.82
C LEU A 26 -3.28 -9.08 0.86
N THR A 27 -4.39 -8.42 1.19
CA THR A 27 -5.63 -8.47 0.39
C THR A 27 -5.79 -7.24 -0.51
N TRP A 28 -4.83 -6.32 -0.50
CA TRP A 28 -4.89 -5.08 -1.25
C TRP A 28 -4.75 -5.34 -2.75
N ASN A 29 -5.61 -4.69 -3.54
CA ASN A 29 -5.44 -4.72 -4.98
C ASN A 29 -4.22 -3.87 -5.38
N ASN A 30 -3.14 -4.50 -5.82
CA ASN A 30 -1.90 -3.84 -6.23
C ASN A 30 -2.10 -2.77 -7.34
N SER A 31 -3.15 -2.88 -8.16
CA SER A 31 -3.51 -1.85 -9.14
C SER A 31 -4.06 -0.56 -8.53
N THR A 32 -4.44 -0.59 -7.25
CA THR A 32 -4.94 0.57 -6.51
C THR A 32 -3.80 1.23 -5.73
N PRO A 33 -3.44 2.49 -6.00
CA PRO A 33 -2.37 3.15 -5.28
C PRO A 33 -2.76 3.44 -3.83
N VAL A 34 -1.81 3.25 -2.92
CA VAL A 34 -1.94 3.64 -1.52
C VAL A 34 -1.78 5.15 -1.42
N ARG A 35 -2.90 5.85 -1.17
CA ARG A 35 -2.98 7.30 -0.98
C ARG A 35 -3.46 7.67 0.41
N ILE A 36 -2.83 8.67 1.03
CA ILE A 36 -3.24 9.24 2.32
C ILE A 36 -4.47 10.15 2.16
N LYS A 37 -4.51 10.95 1.09
CA LYS A 37 -5.64 11.81 0.72
C LYS A 37 -6.24 11.32 -0.59
N GLU A 38 -7.56 11.24 -0.66
CA GLU A 38 -8.21 10.90 -1.92
C GLU A 38 -8.22 12.11 -2.84
N ASN A 39 -7.50 12.01 -3.95
CA ASN A 39 -7.68 12.89 -5.09
C ASN A 39 -8.43 12.10 -6.16
N LYS A 40 -9.42 12.73 -6.83
CA LYS A 40 -10.23 12.15 -7.92
C LYS A 40 -9.42 11.76 -9.18
N LYS A 41 -8.08 11.72 -9.11
CA LYS A 41 -7.21 11.41 -10.25
C LYS A 41 -7.10 9.90 -10.45
N GLU A 42 -7.13 9.57 -11.75
CA GLU A 42 -7.36 8.29 -12.39
C GLU A 42 -6.55 7.12 -11.84
N LYS A 43 -7.12 5.92 -12.06
CA LYS A 43 -6.42 4.64 -11.93
C LYS A 43 -5.09 4.74 -12.68
N ILE A 44 -4.00 4.36 -12.02
CA ILE A 44 -2.70 4.28 -12.68
C ILE A 44 -2.78 3.15 -13.70
N ASN A 45 -2.35 3.41 -14.94
CA ASN A 45 -2.47 2.49 -16.07
C ASN A 45 -2.10 1.05 -15.67
N GLU A 46 -3.03 0.13 -15.92
CA GLU A 46 -2.97 -1.30 -15.58
C GLU A 46 -1.90 -2.10 -16.37
N ASN A 47 -1.08 -1.42 -17.17
CA ASN A 47 -0.11 -2.03 -18.09
C ASN A 47 1.23 -2.39 -17.45
N GLU A 48 1.51 -1.91 -16.23
CA GLU A 48 2.65 -2.35 -15.44
C GLU A 48 2.14 -3.41 -14.45
N GLY A 49 2.69 -4.63 -14.53
CA GLY A 49 2.24 -5.78 -13.74
C GLY A 49 2.21 -5.53 -12.22
N PRO A 50 1.79 -6.51 -11.40
CA PRO A 50 1.48 -6.30 -9.98
C PRO A 50 2.67 -5.66 -9.24
N SER A 51 2.53 -4.37 -8.98
CA SER A 51 3.53 -3.53 -8.35
C SER A 51 2.82 -2.71 -7.29
N ILE A 52 3.34 -2.75 -6.08
CA ILE A 52 2.81 -1.96 -4.98
C ILE A 52 3.08 -0.49 -5.30
N ILE A 53 2.03 0.33 -5.43
CA ILE A 53 2.17 1.77 -5.68
C ILE A 53 1.84 2.56 -4.42
N VAL A 54 2.80 3.34 -3.92
CA VAL A 54 2.60 4.25 -2.78
C VAL A 54 2.88 5.67 -3.23
N LEU A 55 1.91 6.56 -3.04
CA LEU A 55 2.02 7.95 -3.49
C LEU A 55 2.32 8.90 -2.33
N SER A 56 3.16 9.90 -2.58
CA SER A 56 3.43 10.98 -1.63
C SER A 56 2.15 11.82 -1.41
N PRO A 57 1.93 12.35 -0.19
CA PRO A 57 0.76 13.18 0.11
C PRO A 57 0.90 14.63 -0.37
N THR A 58 2.09 15.03 -0.81
CA THR A 58 2.41 16.37 -1.33
C THR A 58 2.08 16.48 -2.82
N ASN A 59 1.68 17.68 -3.28
CA ASN A 59 1.40 17.96 -4.68
C ASN A 59 2.65 18.57 -5.36
N PRO A 60 3.09 18.09 -6.54
CA PRO A 60 2.57 16.92 -7.27
C PRO A 60 2.84 15.59 -6.55
N GLU A 61 1.87 14.68 -6.59
CA GLU A 61 2.02 13.32 -6.06
C GLU A 61 3.14 12.59 -6.80
N GLN A 62 3.99 11.88 -6.05
CA GLN A 62 5.10 11.10 -6.59
C GLN A 62 4.98 9.64 -6.16
N ASN A 63 5.29 8.71 -7.08
CA ASN A 63 5.40 7.29 -6.75
C ASN A 63 6.69 7.04 -5.96
N LEU A 64 6.53 6.74 -4.67
CA LEU A 64 7.62 6.43 -3.73
C LEU A 64 8.17 5.02 -3.93
N THR A 65 7.43 4.14 -4.61
CA THR A 65 7.80 2.76 -4.89
C THR A 65 8.22 2.54 -6.35
N LYS A 66 8.63 3.60 -7.05
CA LYS A 66 9.10 3.55 -8.46
C LYS A 66 10.23 2.57 -8.76
N GLN A 67 10.97 2.12 -7.75
CA GLN A 67 12.07 1.15 -7.89
C GLN A 67 11.63 -0.30 -7.60
N ILE A 68 10.40 -0.51 -7.14
CA ILE A 68 9.87 -1.85 -6.89
C ILE A 68 9.54 -2.50 -8.23
N ASN A 69 10.15 -3.65 -8.48
CA ASN A 69 9.85 -4.50 -9.63
C ASN A 69 9.14 -5.79 -9.19
N LYS A 70 8.72 -6.60 -10.16
CA LYS A 70 7.99 -7.85 -9.91
C LYS A 70 8.69 -8.82 -8.94
N SER A 71 10.02 -8.90 -8.96
CA SER A 71 10.78 -9.75 -8.04
C SER A 71 10.74 -9.21 -6.61
N THR A 72 10.94 -7.90 -6.45
CA THR A 72 10.84 -7.23 -5.15
C THR A 72 9.42 -7.33 -4.59
N THR A 73 8.39 -7.19 -5.43
CA THR A 73 6.98 -7.38 -5.03
C THR A 73 6.77 -8.77 -4.42
N LYS A 74 7.26 -9.83 -5.07
CA LYS A 74 7.14 -11.20 -4.54
C LYS A 74 7.83 -11.39 -3.19
N ILE A 75 8.98 -10.75 -2.99
CA ILE A 75 9.69 -10.79 -1.71
C ILE A 75 8.89 -10.07 -0.63
N ILE A 76 8.30 -8.92 -0.95
CA ILE A 76 7.44 -8.16 -0.02
C ILE A 76 6.17 -8.97 0.31
N GLU A 77 5.51 -9.54 -0.69
CA GLU A 77 4.32 -10.41 -0.49
C GLU A 77 4.66 -11.59 0.41
N LYS A 78 5.80 -12.25 0.18
CA LYS A 78 6.28 -13.34 1.04
C LYS A 78 6.53 -12.84 2.48
N ALA A 79 7.21 -11.71 2.64
CA ALA A 79 7.48 -11.14 3.97
C ALA A 79 6.20 -10.67 4.70
N MET A 80 5.18 -10.24 3.96
CA MET A 80 3.86 -9.90 4.53
C MET A 80 3.08 -11.16 4.94
N LEU A 81 3.22 -12.26 4.20
CA LEU A 81 2.61 -13.56 4.52
C LEU A 81 3.29 -14.22 5.73
N GLU A 82 4.60 -14.08 5.82
CA GLU A 82 5.40 -14.42 7.00
C GLU A 82 5.23 -13.39 8.13
N GLY A 83 4.20 -12.53 8.06
CA GLY A 83 3.87 -11.48 9.03
C GLY A 83 3.64 -12.06 10.42
N PHE A 84 4.76 -12.29 11.11
CA PHE A 84 4.97 -13.12 12.29
C PHE A 84 4.86 -14.64 12.05
#